data_AF-A0A3D1H5H1-F1
#
_entry.id   AF-A0A3D1H5H1-F1
#
_cell.length_a   1.000
_cell.length_b   1.000
_cell.length_c   1.000
_cell.angle_alpha   90.00
_cell.angle_beta   90.00
_cell.angle_gamma   90.00
#
_symmetry.space_group_name_H-M   'P 1'
#
loop_
_entity.id
_entity.type
_entity.pdbx_description
1 polymer ?
#
loop_
_entity_poly.entity_id
_entity_poly.type
_entity_poly.pdbx_seq_one_letter_code
_entity_poly.pdbx_strand_id
1 'polypeptide(L)'
;YHYLNWFSKTKIINWHQVSKTRLTVALSIWVASIALYIYDYKLGLAALFFLSVLHVFLEFPLNHLTFVGIYKELKTRITSKR
;
A
#
# COMPACT_ATOMS: atom_id res chain seq x y z
N TYR A 1 -11.88 -3.09 10.72
CA TYR A 1 -10.55 -2.44 10.69
C TYR A 1 -9.91 -2.48 9.30
N HIS A 2 -9.69 -3.66 8.71
CA HIS A 2 -8.99 -3.80 7.43
C HIS A 2 -9.62 -3.02 6.25
N TYR A 3 -10.95 -3.10 6.09
CA TYR A 3 -11.68 -2.39 5.02
C TYR A 3 -11.69 -0.85 5.17
N LEU A 4 -11.79 -0.32 6.39
CA LEU A 4 -11.75 1.13 6.64
C LEU A 4 -10.35 1.70 6.40
N ASN A 5 -9.32 0.93 6.74
CA ASN A 5 -7.93 1.27 6.44
C ASN A 5 -7.70 1.31 4.93
N TRP A 6 -8.15 0.29 4.21
CA TRP A 6 -8.09 0.24 2.75
C TRP A 6 -8.82 1.44 2.11
N PHE A 7 -10.05 1.71 2.52
CA PHE A 7 -10.85 2.81 1.95
C PHE A 7 -10.33 4.21 2.30
N SER A 8 -9.72 4.39 3.48
CA SER A 8 -9.06 5.67 3.83
C SER A 8 -7.77 5.88 3.03
N LYS A 9 -7.06 4.80 2.72
CA LYS A 9 -5.79 4.82 1.98
C LYS A 9 -5.95 4.97 0.47
N THR A 10 -7.02 4.44 -0.13
CA THR A 10 -7.26 4.54 -1.59
C THR A 10 -7.32 5.99 -2.07
N LYS A 11 -7.91 6.88 -1.26
CA LYS A 11 -7.92 8.33 -1.51
C LYS A 11 -6.54 8.97 -1.38
N ILE A 12 -5.69 8.49 -0.47
CA ILE A 12 -4.34 9.04 -0.25
C ILE A 12 -3.37 8.55 -1.34
N ILE A 13 -3.50 7.29 -1.76
CA ILE A 13 -2.66 6.68 -2.80
C ILE A 13 -3.00 7.23 -4.19
N ASN A 14 -4.23 7.68 -4.41
CA ASN A 14 -4.71 8.15 -5.71
C ASN A 14 -4.46 7.14 -6.83
N TRP A 15 -4.99 5.91 -6.69
CA TRP A 15 -4.84 4.85 -7.70
C TRP A 15 -5.18 5.28 -9.14
N HIS A 16 -6.15 6.19 -9.28
CA HIS A 16 -6.59 6.76 -10.55
C HIS A 16 -5.55 7.71 -11.20
N GLN A 17 -4.51 8.13 -10.47
CA GLN A 17 -3.47 9.04 -10.93
C GLN A 17 -2.08 8.39 -10.97
N VAL A 18 -2.01 7.06 -10.87
CA VAL A 18 -0.73 6.35 -10.96
C VAL A 18 -0.17 6.48 -12.38
N SER A 19 1.10 6.90 -12.50
CA SER A 19 1.76 7.04 -13.79
C SER A 19 1.89 5.69 -14.50
N LYS A 20 1.82 5.70 -15.84
CA LYS A 20 1.97 4.50 -16.67
C LYS A 20 3.26 3.74 -16.33
N THR A 21 4.36 4.46 -16.07
CA THR A 21 5.64 3.88 -15.66
C THR A 21 5.53 3.04 -14.40
N ARG A 22 4.86 3.54 -13.35
CA ARG A 22 4.68 2.79 -12.10
C ARG A 22 3.82 1.55 -12.30
N LEU A 23 2.78 1.65 -13.12
CA LEU A 23 1.94 0.51 -13.47
C LEU A 23 2.73 -0.55 -14.24
N THR A 24 3.55 -0.14 -15.21
CA THR A 24 4.42 -1.07 -15.96
C THR A 24 5.40 -1.77 -15.05
N VAL A 25 6.06 -1.04 -14.12
CA VAL A 25 6.98 -1.65 -13.14
C VAL A 25 6.26 -2.67 -12.25
N ALA A 26 5.07 -2.33 -11.73
CA ALA A 26 4.28 -3.24 -10.92
C ALA A 26 3.91 -4.52 -11.69
N LEU A 27 3.49 -4.37 -12.95
CA LEU A 27 3.17 -5.50 -13.82
C LEU A 27 4.41 -6.35 -14.12
N SER A 28 5.57 -5.74 -14.37
CA SER A 28 6.83 -6.46 -14.59
C SER A 28 7.25 -7.27 -13.36
N ILE A 29 7.14 -6.69 -12.15
CA ILE A 29 7.42 -7.39 -10.89
C ILE A 29 6.47 -8.59 -10.71
N TRP A 30 5.19 -8.41 -11.04
CA TRP A 30 4.19 -9.47 -10.97
C TRP A 30 4.51 -10.63 -11.92
N VAL A 31 4.78 -10.35 -13.20
CA VAL A 31 5.18 -11.37 -14.19
C VAL A 31 6.47 -12.08 -13.78
N ALA A 32 7.48 -11.33 -13.32
CA ALA A 32 8.74 -11.90 -12.86
C ALA A 32 8.55 -12.82 -11.64
N SER A 33 7.64 -12.48 -10.73
CA SER A 33 7.34 -13.30 -9.56
C SER A 33 6.69 -14.64 -9.96
N ILE A 34 5.78 -14.61 -10.94
CA ILE A 34 5.18 -15.83 -11.50
C ILE A 34 6.24 -16.69 -12.20
N ALA A 35 7.09 -16.07 -13.03
CA ALA A 35 8.15 -16.78 -13.74
C ALA A 35 9.13 -17.45 -12.76
N LEU A 36 9.52 -16.76 -11.68
CA LEU A 36 10.37 -17.32 -10.62
C LEU A 36 9.72 -18.51 -9.92
N TYR A 37 8.41 -18.43 -9.65
CA TYR A 37 7.67 -19.51 -9.00
C TYR A 37 7.56 -20.77 -9.87
N ILE A 38 7.39 -20.59 -11.18
CA ILE A 38 7.37 -21.70 -12.14
C ILE A 38 8.77 -22.30 -12.31
N TYR A 39 9.82 -21.48 -12.31
CA TYR A 39 11.20 -21.92 -12.47
C TYR A 39 11.72 -22.70 -11.25
N ASP A 40 11.55 -22.15 -10.05
CA ASP A 40 11.91 -22.81 -8.79
C ASP A 40 10.89 -22.42 -7.73
N TYR A 41 10.12 -23.41 -7.28
CA TYR A 41 9.08 -23.24 -6.29
C TYR A 41 9.59 -22.63 -4.98
N LYS A 42 10.75 -23.07 -4.47
CA LYS A 42 11.29 -22.58 -3.19
C LYS A 42 11.72 -21.12 -3.31
N LEU A 43 12.41 -20.79 -4.40
CA LEU A 43 12.85 -19.43 -4.67
C LEU A 43 11.66 -18.48 -4.91
N GLY A 44 10.71 -18.89 -5.75
CA GLY A 44 9.52 -18.08 -6.03
C GLY A 44 8.64 -17.90 -4.81
N LEU A 45 8.48 -18.94 -3.97
CA LEU A 45 7.77 -18.82 -2.70
C LEU A 45 8.45 -17.82 -1.76
N ALA A 46 9.78 -17.89 -1.63
CA ALA A 46 10.54 -16.94 -0.83
C ALA A 46 10.43 -15.50 -1.37
N ALA A 47 10.49 -15.31 -2.69
CA ALA A 47 10.35 -14.01 -3.33
C ALA A 47 8.93 -13.43 -3.15
N LEU A 48 7.89 -14.24 -3.35
CA LEU A 48 6.50 -13.84 -3.12
C LEU A 48 6.25 -13.50 -1.64
N PHE A 49 6.80 -14.29 -0.72
CA PHE A 49 6.72 -14.01 0.71
C PHE A 49 7.43 -12.70 1.06
N PHE A 50 8.63 -12.48 0.52
CA PHE A 50 9.35 -11.23 0.70
C PHE A 50 8.55 -10.03 0.18
N LEU A 51 8.01 -10.10 -1.05
CA LEU A 51 7.17 -9.02 -1.61
C LEU A 51 5.89 -8.79 -0.78
N SER A 52 5.31 -9.86 -0.23
CA SER A 52 4.17 -9.79 0.68
C SER A 52 4.53 -9.04 1.97
N VAL A 53 5.67 -9.33 2.58
CA VAL A 53 6.10 -8.58 3.77
C VAL A 53 6.48 -7.14 3.40
N LEU A 54 7.20 -6.96 2.29
CA LEU A 54 7.68 -5.66 1.83
C LEU A 54 6.54 -4.67 1.59
N HIS A 55 5.43 -5.07 0.96
CA HIS A 55 4.33 -4.14 0.74
C HIS A 55 3.70 -3.67 2.06
N VAL A 56 3.59 -4.54 3.06
CA VAL A 56 3.11 -4.17 4.41
C VAL A 56 4.04 -3.14 5.06
N PHE A 57 5.36 -3.32 4.94
CA PHE A 57 6.33 -2.34 5.43
C PHE A 57 6.22 -1.00 4.71
N LEU A 58 6.08 -1.02 3.39
CA LEU A 58 5.93 0.19 2.57
C LEU A 58 4.61 0.93 2.83
N GLU A 59 3.62 0.29 3.47
CA GLU A 59 2.40 0.96 3.92
C GLU A 59 2.58 1.81 5.19
N PHE A 60 3.68 1.68 5.93
CA PHE A 60 3.86 2.44 7.19
C PHE A 60 3.85 3.97 7.04
N PRO A 61 4.54 4.58 6.07
CA PRO A 61 4.48 6.02 5.86
C PRO A 61 3.04 6.49 5.57
N LEU A 62 2.29 5.69 4.82
CA LEU A 62 0.90 5.97 4.48
C LEU A 62 -0.02 5.86 5.71
N ASN A 63 0.20 4.86 6.56
CA ASN A 63 -0.48 4.73 7.86
C ASN A 63 -0.24 5.99 8.71
N HIS A 64 1.02 6.44 8.80
CA HIS A 64 1.38 7.63 9.57
C HIS A 64 0.64 8.89 9.07
N LEU A 65 0.62 9.13 7.76
CA LEU A 65 -0.14 10.24 7.17
C LEU A 65 -1.63 10.20 7.51
N THR A 66 -2.21 9.00 7.53
CA THR A 66 -3.62 8.78 7.88
C THR A 66 -3.88 9.16 9.34
N PHE A 67 -3.01 8.74 10.28
CA PHE A 67 -3.09 9.12 11.69
C PHE A 67 -3.00 10.63 11.91
N VAL A 68 -2.06 11.30 11.23
CA VAL A 68 -1.91 12.76 11.32
C VAL A 68 -3.15 13.48 10.77
N GLY A 69 -3.73 12.99 9.67
CA GLY A 69 -4.97 13.53 9.08
C GLY A 69 -6.16 13.41 10.04
N ILE A 70 -6.35 12.22 10.63
CA ILE A 70 -7.41 11.97 11.62
C ILE A 70 -7.23 12.86 12.85
N TYR A 71 -6.00 12.99 13.36
CA TYR A 71 -5.70 13.85 14.50
C TYR A 71 -6.05 15.32 14.25
N LYS A 72 -5.69 15.85 13.06
CA LYS A 72 -6.03 17.22 12.67
C LYS A 72 -7.54 17.43 12.59
N GLU A 73 -8.27 16.52 11.96
CA GLU A 73 -9.73 16.59 11.83
C GLU A 73 -10.42 16.55 13.20
N LEU A 74 -9.97 15.66 14.10
CA LEU A 74 -10.48 15.59 15.47
C LEU A 74 -10.22 16.90 16.24
N LYS A 75 -9.01 17.45 16.14
CA LYS A 75 -8.67 18.73 16.77
C LYS A 75 -9.57 19.86 16.27
N THR A 76 -9.74 19.99 14.95
CA THR A 76 -10.61 21.02 14.35
C THR A 76 -12.05 20.88 14.82
N ARG A 77 -12.61 19.66 14.86
CA ARG A 77 -13.99 19.45 15.33
C ARG A 77 -14.18 19.75 16.81
N ILE A 78 -13.19 19.47 17.65
CA ILE A 78 -13.24 19.78 19.09
C ILE A 78 -13.14 21.30 19.30
N THR A 79 -12.26 21.99 18.56
CA THR A 79 -12.11 23.45 18.66
C THR A 79 -13.29 24.21 18.06
N SER A 80 -13.88 23.73 16.96
CA SER A 80 -15.05 24.35 16.32
C SER A 80 -16.36 24.19 17.11
N LYS A 81 -16.40 23.31 18.11
CA LYS A 81 -17.54 23.12 19.01
C LYS A 81 -17.46 24.00 20.27
N ARG A 82 -16.38 24.76 20.43
CA ARG A 82 -16.24 25.85 21.42
C ARG A 82 -16.46 27.18 20.73
#